data_AF-A0A1G2VA44-F1
#
_entry.id   AF-A0A1G2VA44-F1
#
_cell.length_a   1.000
_cell.length_b   1.000
_cell.length_c   1.000
_cell.angle_alpha   90.00
_cell.angle_beta   90.00
_cell.angle_gamma   90.00
#
_symmetry.space_group_name_H-M   'P 1'
#
loop_
_entity.id
_entity.type
_entity.pdbx_description
1 polymer ?
#
loop_
_entity_poly.entity_id
_entity_poly.type
_entity_poly.pdbx_seq_one_letter_code
_entity_poly.pdbx_strand_id
1 'polypeptide(L)'
;MKKRVEYKSTSLQYHHGILAEIIGWYGTVALVLAYALVSFGAIASSSLLYQVLNGTGALGIVYISFKKKNYQPGVLNIIWAIIALIAIGGIVLASANF
;
A
#
# COMPACT_ATOMS: atom_id res chain seq x y z
N MET A 1 8.50 10.24 38.40
CA MET A 1 8.31 11.30 37.38
C MET A 1 8.60 10.80 35.95
N LYS A 2 9.70 10.07 35.68
CA LYS A 2 10.00 9.45 34.36
C LYS A 2 8.85 8.62 33.75
N LYS A 3 8.20 7.74 34.53
CA LYS A 3 7.07 6.92 34.06
C LYS A 3 5.88 7.71 33.49
N ARG A 4 5.62 8.94 33.97
CA ARG A 4 4.52 9.78 33.44
C ARG A 4 4.87 10.44 32.11
N VAL A 5 6.14 10.77 31.89
CA VAL A 5 6.62 11.36 30.63
C VAL A 5 6.64 10.29 29.53
N GLU A 6 7.09 9.08 29.89
CA GLU A 6 7.07 7.92 29.00
C GLU A 6 5.62 7.50 28.69
N TYR A 7 4.74 7.32 29.69
CA TYR A 7 3.33 7.00 29.47
C TYR A 7 2.60 8.01 28.56
N LYS A 8 2.88 9.31 28.72
CA LYS A 8 2.26 10.37 27.90
C LYS A 8 2.82 10.39 26.46
N SER A 9 4.11 10.09 26.30
CA SER A 9 4.77 9.89 24.99
C SER A 9 4.17 8.69 24.27
N THR A 10 4.02 7.58 24.98
CA THR A 10 3.38 6.35 24.53
C THR A 10 1.93 6.65 24.13
N SER A 11 1.09 7.21 25.01
CA SER A 11 -0.34 7.46 24.75
C SER A 11 -0.64 8.46 23.62
N LEU A 12 0.19 9.49 23.42
CA LEU A 12 0.07 10.42 22.29
C LEU A 12 0.45 9.77 20.96
N GLN A 13 1.30 8.74 20.98
CA GLN A 13 1.63 7.91 19.83
C GLN A 13 0.48 6.95 19.46
N TYR A 14 -0.43 6.62 20.39
CA TYR A 14 -1.56 5.69 20.17
C TYR A 14 -2.86 6.32 19.69
N HIS A 15 -2.95 7.64 19.50
CA HIS A 15 -4.01 8.24 18.70
C HIS A 15 -3.72 8.04 17.21
N HIS A 16 -3.73 6.76 16.81
CA HIS A 16 -3.78 6.36 15.42
C HIS A 16 -5.06 6.98 14.85
N GLY A 17 -4.91 8.01 14.01
CA GLY A 17 -6.05 8.58 13.33
C GLY A 17 -6.76 7.44 12.62
N ILE A 18 -8.02 7.19 12.97
CA ILE A 18 -8.83 6.09 12.42
C ILE A 18 -8.75 6.01 10.89
N LEU A 19 -8.65 7.18 10.24
CA LEU A 19 -8.42 7.31 8.80
C LEU A 19 -7.15 6.60 8.33
N ALA A 20 -6.05 6.67 9.09
CA ALA A 20 -4.81 5.99 8.75
C ALA A 20 -4.90 4.48 8.88
N GLU A 21 -5.62 3.97 9.88
CA GLU A 21 -5.90 2.54 9.98
C GLU A 21 -6.76 2.08 8.82
N ILE A 22 -7.81 2.84 8.45
CA ILE A 22 -8.66 2.53 7.29
C ILE A 22 -7.84 2.49 6.00
N ILE A 23 -6.97 3.48 5.76
CA ILE A 23 -6.08 3.50 4.59
C ILE A 23 -5.13 2.30 4.58
N GLY A 24 -4.56 1.95 5.74
CA GLY A 24 -3.68 0.81 5.90
C GLY A 24 -4.38 -0.52 5.59
N TRP A 25 -5.56 -0.74 6.17
CA TRP A 25 -6.35 -1.96 5.95
C TRP A 25 -6.91 -2.07 4.54
N TYR A 26 -7.34 -0.95 3.92
CA TYR A 26 -7.60 -0.91 2.48
C TYR A 26 -6.39 -1.38 1.70
N GLY A 27 -5.19 -0.86 2.03
CA GLY A 27 -3.94 -1.23 1.38
C GLY A 27 -3.68 -2.74 1.43
N THR A 28 -3.81 -3.33 2.62
CA THR A 28 -3.67 -4.78 2.83
C THR A 28 -4.68 -5.59 2.03
N VAL A 29 -5.98 -5.23 2.08
CA VAL A 29 -7.03 -5.95 1.36
C VAL A 29 -6.81 -5.88 -0.15
N ALA A 30 -6.51 -4.69 -0.68
CA ALA A 30 -6.29 -4.49 -2.11
C ALA A 30 -5.09 -5.31 -2.63
N LEU A 31 -3.97 -5.33 -1.89
CA LEU A 31 -2.75 -6.04 -2.30
C LEU A 31 -2.93 -7.57 -2.23
N VAL A 32 -3.57 -8.07 -1.16
CA VAL A 32 -3.92 -9.50 -1.04
C VAL A 32 -4.91 -9.92 -2.13
N LEU A 33 -5.91 -9.09 -2.41
CA LEU A 33 -6.86 -9.36 -3.50
C LEU A 33 -6.18 -9.38 -4.87
N ALA A 34 -5.30 -8.42 -5.15
CA ALA A 34 -4.52 -8.38 -6.38
C ALA A 34 -3.69 -9.67 -6.54
N TYR A 35 -3.00 -10.08 -5.47
CA TYR A 35 -2.22 -11.31 -5.46
C TYR A 35 -3.09 -12.55 -5.64
N ALA A 36 -4.21 -12.66 -4.93
CA ALA A 36 -5.14 -13.77 -5.08
C ALA A 36 -5.67 -13.90 -6.51
N LEU A 37 -6.14 -12.79 -7.10
CA LEU A 37 -6.69 -12.79 -8.46
C LEU A 37 -5.65 -13.22 -9.50
N VAL A 38 -4.39 -12.80 -9.36
CA VAL A 38 -3.33 -13.23 -10.29
C VAL A 38 -2.88 -14.67 -10.03
N SER A 39 -2.78 -15.10 -8.76
CA SER A 39 -2.37 -16.46 -8.39
C SER A 39 -3.36 -17.53 -8.85
N PHE A 40 -4.65 -17.21 -8.86
CA PHE A 40 -5.70 -18.12 -9.36
C PHE A 40 -6.02 -17.92 -10.84
N GLY A 41 -5.25 -17.08 -11.56
CA GLY A 41 -5.43 -16.85 -13.00
C GLY A 41 -6.71 -16.11 -13.38
N ALA A 42 -7.39 -15.46 -12.42
CA ALA A 42 -8.59 -14.68 -12.68
C ALA A 42 -8.30 -13.39 -13.47
N ILE A 43 -7.11 -12.82 -13.28
CA ILE A 43 -6.59 -11.67 -14.05
C ILE A 43 -5.11 -11.89 -14.38
N ALA A 44 -4.62 -11.26 -15.46
CA ALA A 44 -3.20 -11.27 -15.80
C ALA A 44 -2.42 -10.20 -15.00
N SER A 45 -1.15 -10.47 -14.68
CA SER A 45 -0.24 -9.48 -14.08
C SER A 45 0.02 -8.28 -15.01
N SER A 46 -0.17 -8.44 -16.32
CA SER A 46 -0.11 -7.35 -17.31
C SER A 46 -1.39 -6.53 -17.39
N SER A 47 -2.45 -6.89 -16.67
CA SER A 47 -3.73 -6.18 -16.73
C SER A 47 -3.71 -4.86 -15.96
N LEU A 48 -4.46 -3.87 -16.46
CA LEU A 48 -4.61 -2.58 -15.78
C LEU A 48 -5.20 -2.74 -14.38
N LEU A 49 -6.21 -3.62 -14.22
CA LEU A 49 -6.87 -3.87 -12.94
C LEU A 49 -5.88 -4.40 -11.89
N TYR A 50 -5.02 -5.36 -12.26
CA TYR A 50 -3.97 -5.86 -11.36
C TYR A 50 -3.05 -4.72 -10.93
N GLN A 51 -2.54 -3.93 -11.88
CA GLN A 51 -1.58 -2.87 -11.57
C GLN A 51 -2.21 -1.75 -10.72
N VAL A 52 -3.49 -1.42 -10.92
CA VAL A 52 -4.21 -0.44 -10.10
C VAL A 52 -4.43 -0.94 -8.67
N LEU A 53 -4.91 -2.18 -8.49
CA LEU A 53 -5.07 -2.77 -7.16
C LEU A 53 -3.72 -2.87 -6.44
N ASN A 54 -2.69 -3.30 -7.18
CA ASN A 54 -1.36 -3.47 -6.64
C ASN A 54 -0.72 -2.13 -6.23
N GLY A 55 -0.78 -1.13 -7.11
CA GLY A 55 -0.24 0.20 -6.85
C GLY A 55 -0.97 0.94 -5.74
N THR A 56 -2.31 0.97 -5.77
CA THR A 56 -3.09 1.65 -4.72
C THR A 56 -3.02 0.91 -3.38
N GLY A 57 -2.98 -0.42 -3.41
CA GLY A 57 -2.76 -1.25 -2.23
C GLY A 57 -1.41 -0.95 -1.57
N ALA A 58 -0.36 -0.91 -2.38
CA ALA A 58 0.99 -0.58 -1.93
C ALA A 58 1.06 0.82 -1.31
N LEU A 59 0.49 1.85 -1.95
CA LEU A 59 0.46 3.21 -1.40
C LEU A 59 -0.24 3.30 -0.03
N GLY A 60 -1.33 2.54 0.17
CA GLY A 60 -1.99 2.43 1.47
C GLY A 60 -1.07 1.87 2.55
N ILE A 61 -0.31 0.82 2.22
CA ILE A 61 0.68 0.23 3.15
C ILE A 61 1.85 1.17 3.39
N VAL A 62 2.36 1.89 2.38
CA VAL A 62 3.39 2.93 2.55
C VAL A 62 2.92 3.97 3.57
N TYR A 63 1.71 4.49 3.41
CA TYR A 63 1.16 5.52 4.28
C TYR A 63 1.13 5.07 5.75
N ILE A 64 0.53 3.92 6.05
CA ILE A 64 0.44 3.43 7.43
C ILE A 64 1.80 3.02 8.01
N SER A 65 2.69 2.49 7.18
CA SER A 65 4.05 2.07 7.57
C SER A 65 4.88 3.26 8.05
N PHE A 66 4.87 4.36 7.32
CA PHE A 66 5.60 5.57 7.71
C PHE A 66 4.94 6.27 8.91
N LYS A 67 3.61 6.25 9.01
CA LYS A 67 2.89 6.75 10.20
C LYS A 67 3.25 5.98 11.47
N LYS A 68 3.40 4.66 11.37
CA LYS A 68 3.79 3.78 12.49
C LYS A 68 5.31 3.62 12.65
N LYS A 69 6.13 4.30 11.84
CA LYS A 69 7.60 4.17 11.79
C LYS A 69 8.09 2.73 11.55
N ASN A 70 7.26 1.91 10.88
CA ASN A 70 7.60 0.56 10.47
C ASN A 70 8.11 0.59 9.03
N TYR A 71 9.40 0.88 8.83
CA TYR A 71 9.92 1.23 7.52
C TYR A 71 10.07 0.03 6.57
N GLN A 72 10.29 -1.18 7.08
CA GLN A 72 10.47 -2.38 6.25
C GLN A 72 9.30 -2.64 5.28
N PRO A 73 8.03 -2.74 5.72
CA PRO A 73 6.90 -2.85 4.81
C PRO A 73 6.71 -1.59 3.95
N GLY A 74 7.05 -0.40 4.49
CA GLY A 74 6.97 0.85 3.73
C GLY A 74 7.88 0.86 2.50
N VAL A 75 9.15 0.51 2.66
CA VAL A 75 10.13 0.47 1.55
C VAL A 75 9.77 -0.59 0.53
N LEU A 76 9.36 -1.78 0.97
CA LEU A 76 8.87 -2.83 0.06
C LEU A 76 7.72 -2.31 -0.81
N ASN A 77 6.75 -1.64 -0.21
CA ASN A 77 5.57 -1.16 -0.93
C ASN A 77 5.86 0.06 -1.81
N ILE A 78 6.89 0.86 -1.52
CA ILE A 78 7.37 1.89 -2.46
C ILE A 78 7.84 1.23 -3.76
N ILE A 79 8.63 0.15 -3.68
CA ILE A 79 9.12 -0.57 -4.86
C ILE A 79 7.94 -1.13 -5.67
N TRP A 80 6.96 -1.73 -4.99
CA TRP A 80 5.75 -2.25 -5.63
C TRP A 80 4.94 -1.15 -6.32
N ALA A 81 4.77 0.01 -5.70
CA ALA A 81 4.09 1.15 -6.28
C ALA A 81 4.81 1.69 -7.54
N ILE A 82 6.15 1.73 -7.54
CA ILE A 82 6.95 2.14 -8.71
C ILE A 82 6.77 1.14 -9.87
N ILE A 83 6.84 -0.16 -9.59
CA ILE A 83 6.61 -1.21 -10.60
C ILE A 83 5.21 -1.05 -11.21
N ALA A 84 4.19 -0.84 -10.39
CA ALA A 84 2.83 -0.62 -10.85
C ALA A 84 2.69 0.62 -11.73
N LEU A 85 3.31 1.74 -11.34
CA LEU A 85 3.28 2.98 -12.12
C LEU A 85 3.90 2.80 -13.51
N ILE A 86 5.07 2.15 -13.59
CA ILE A 86 5.74 1.87 -14.87
C ILE A 86 4.87 0.96 -15.75
N ALA A 87 4.29 -0.09 -15.18
CA ALA A 87 3.43 -1.01 -15.91
C ALA A 87 2.16 -0.31 -16.44
N ILE A 88 1.51 0.52 -15.63
CA ILE A 88 0.34 1.32 -16.05
C ILE A 88 0.73 2.24 -17.21
N GLY A 89 1.86 2.94 -17.12
CA GLY A 89 2.35 3.79 -18.20
C GLY A 89 2.53 3.02 -19.51
N GLY A 90 3.13 1.83 -19.45
CA GLY A 90 3.27 0.94 -20.61
C GLY A 90 1.93 0.50 -21.22
N ILE A 91 0.96 0.11 -20.37
CA ILE A 91 -0.38 -0.30 -20.81
C ILE A 91 -1.12 0.86 -21.50
N VAL A 92 -1.10 2.05 -20.89
CA VAL A 92 -1.78 3.23 -21.42
C VAL A 92 -1.18 3.66 -22.76
N LEU A 93 0.15 3.72 -22.86
CA LEU A 93 0.83 4.06 -24.11
C LEU A 93 0.56 3.03 -25.21
N ALA A 94 0.54 1.74 -24.90
CA ALA A 94 0.19 0.71 -25.86
C ALA A 94 -1.25 0.86 -26.38
N SER A 95 -2.19 1.22 -25.49
CA SER A 95 -3.60 1.42 -25.87
C SER A 95 -3.84 2.65 -26.74
N ALA A 96 -2.95 3.64 -26.72
CA ALA A 96 -3.08 4.88 -27.48
C ALA A 96 -2.52 4.80 -28.92
N ASN A 97 -1.83 3.71 -29.27
CA ASN A 97 -1.22 3.51 -30.59
C ASN A 97 -2.10 2.69 -31.56
N PHE A 98 -3.41 2.58 -31.29
CA PHE A 98 -4.43 1.95 -32.12
C PHE A 98 -5.45 2.99 -32.59
#